data_AF-A0A166B0S1-F1
#
_entry.id   AF-A0A166B0S1-F1
#
_cell.length_a   1.000
_cell.length_b   1.000
_cell.length_c   1.000
_cell.angle_alpha   90.00
_cell.angle_beta   90.00
_cell.angle_gamma   90.00
#
_symmetry.space_group_name_H-M   'P 1'
#
loop_
_entity.id
_entity.type
_entity.pdbx_description
1 polymer ?
#
loop_
_entity_poly.entity_id
_entity_poly.type
_entity_poly.pdbx_seq_one_letter_code
_entity_poly.pdbx_strand_id
1 'polypeptide(L)'
;MKNKNKQTKFPVARIKKIMQKDEEVGKVAQATPVVISKALELFLQHVVEASSSVTKSRGAKRVEPYHLKHAIHTTEMLDFLKEIVENVPDPTNGGAIPEKGADGDGKKRKRTRGKAKAKKEETEEERTDEGDEQEDD
;
A
#
# COMPACT_ATOMS: atom_id res chain seq x y z
N MET A 1 3.72 31.07 -40.84
CA MET A 1 3.17 30.44 -39.62
C MET A 1 4.33 30.10 -38.69
N LYS A 2 4.39 30.69 -37.49
CA LYS A 2 5.42 30.34 -36.50
C LYS A 2 5.09 28.96 -35.93
N ASN A 3 5.96 27.98 -36.15
CA ASN A 3 5.87 26.67 -35.52
C ASN A 3 5.85 26.87 -34.00
N LYS A 4 4.68 26.71 -33.38
CA LYS A 4 4.60 26.53 -31.93
C LYS A 4 5.37 25.23 -31.66
N ASN A 5 6.59 25.34 -31.16
CA ASN A 5 7.34 24.20 -30.65
C ASN A 5 6.41 23.46 -29.70
N LYS A 6 5.96 22.26 -30.10
CA LYS A 6 5.18 21.39 -29.23
C LYS A 6 6.12 20.96 -28.10
N GLN A 7 6.11 21.73 -27.02
CA GLN A 7 6.98 21.48 -25.89
C GLN A 7 6.50 20.20 -25.20
N THR A 8 7.31 19.15 -25.27
CA THR A 8 7.04 17.86 -24.63
C THR A 8 7.63 17.85 -23.22
N LYS A 9 7.01 17.11 -22.31
CA LYS A 9 7.55 16.94 -20.94
C LYS A 9 8.78 16.04 -20.91
N PHE A 10 8.88 15.12 -21.86
CA PHE A 10 10.02 14.21 -22.00
C PHE A 10 10.90 14.59 -23.20
N PRO A 11 12.22 14.40 -23.12
CA PRO A 11 13.12 14.68 -24.23
C PRO A 11 12.84 13.74 -25.42
N VAL A 12 12.40 14.31 -26.54
CA VAL A 12 12.08 13.59 -27.80
C VAL A 12 13.24 12.71 -28.26
N ALA A 13 14.47 13.21 -28.18
CA ALA A 13 15.67 12.46 -28.55
C ALA A 13 15.90 11.20 -27.70
N ARG A 14 15.56 11.25 -26.40
CA ARG A 14 15.69 10.10 -25.50
C ARG A 14 14.63 9.04 -25.81
N ILE A 15 13.40 9.46 -26.07
CA ILE A 15 12.31 8.57 -26.51
C ILE A 15 12.73 7.85 -27.79
N LYS A 16 13.16 8.60 -28.81
CA LYS A 16 13.64 8.01 -30.07
C LYS A 16 14.75 6.99 -29.86
N LYS A 17 15.75 7.30 -29.02
CA LYS A 17 16.86 6.39 -28.71
C LYS A 17 16.40 5.11 -28.01
N ILE A 18 15.37 5.16 -27.17
CA ILE A 18 14.79 3.98 -26.52
C ILE A 18 13.98 3.15 -27.52
N MET A 19 13.16 3.79 -28.36
CA MET A 19 12.41 3.10 -29.42
C MET A 19 13.33 2.31 -30.35
N GLN A 20 14.44 2.90 -30.77
CA GLN A 20 15.40 2.27 -31.68
C GLN A 20 16.38 1.32 -30.98
N LYS A 21 16.14 0.97 -29.71
CA LYS A 21 16.80 -0.21 -29.11
C LYS A 21 16.18 -1.52 -29.61
N ASP A 22 14.94 -1.45 -30.06
CA ASP A 22 14.28 -2.53 -30.75
C ASP A 22 14.79 -2.60 -32.20
N GLU A 23 15.37 -3.73 -32.58
CA GLU A 23 15.98 -3.93 -33.89
C GLU A 23 14.95 -3.92 -35.03
N GLU A 24 13.69 -4.23 -34.73
CA GLU A 24 12.59 -4.18 -35.71
C GLU A 24 12.13 -2.73 -36.00
N VAL A 25 12.54 -1.76 -35.17
CA VAL A 25 12.17 -0.35 -35.31
C VAL A 25 13.20 0.41 -36.16
N GLY A 26 12.86 0.57 -37.45
CA GLY A 26 13.65 1.32 -38.42
C GLY A 26 13.55 2.86 -38.29
N LYS A 27 13.22 3.54 -39.41
CA LYS A 27 13.10 5.00 -39.44
C LYS A 27 11.80 5.45 -38.76
N VAL A 28 11.92 6.30 -37.76
CA VAL A 28 10.79 6.85 -36.99
C VAL A 28 10.43 8.25 -37.50
N ALA A 29 9.14 8.50 -37.78
CA ALA A 29 8.64 9.82 -38.14
C ALA A 29 8.80 10.82 -36.99
N GLN A 30 9.04 12.11 -37.31
CA GLN A 30 9.30 13.14 -36.29
C GLN A 30 8.13 13.34 -35.31
N ALA A 31 6.89 13.09 -35.75
CA ALA A 31 5.71 13.21 -34.89
C ALA A 31 5.60 12.08 -33.86
N THR A 32 6.13 10.88 -34.15
CA THR A 32 5.91 9.69 -33.33
C THR A 32 6.46 9.83 -31.90
N PRO A 33 7.72 10.25 -31.67
CA PRO A 33 8.23 10.40 -30.31
C PRO A 33 7.54 11.54 -29.54
N VAL A 34 6.97 12.53 -30.23
CA VAL A 34 6.18 13.62 -29.60
C VAL A 34 4.88 13.07 -29.05
N VAL A 35 4.18 12.21 -29.80
CA VAL A 35 2.94 11.56 -29.33
C VAL A 35 3.24 10.59 -28.20
N ILE A 36 4.31 9.80 -28.32
CA ILE A 36 4.75 8.89 -27.25
C ILE A 36 5.07 9.67 -25.97
N SER A 37 5.66 10.87 -26.06
CA SER A 37 5.85 11.70 -24.86
C SER A 37 4.53 11.97 -24.15
N LYS A 38 3.44 12.24 -24.88
CA LYS A 38 2.14 12.48 -24.25
C LYS A 38 1.53 11.20 -23.69
N ALA A 39 1.67 10.08 -24.40
CA ALA A 39 1.26 8.78 -23.90
C ALA A 39 2.00 8.41 -22.60
N LEU A 40 3.30 8.69 -22.50
CA LEU A 40 4.10 8.47 -21.30
C LEU A 40 3.60 9.32 -20.11
N GLU A 41 3.18 10.57 -20.35
CA GLU A 41 2.56 11.40 -19.29
C GLU A 41 1.29 10.73 -18.74
N LEU A 42 0.40 10.30 -19.62
CA LEU A 42 -0.87 9.66 -19.24
C LEU A 42 -0.64 8.29 -18.58
N PHE A 43 0.34 7.54 -19.09
CA PHE A 43 0.73 6.25 -18.53
C PHE A 43 1.26 6.39 -17.10
N LEU A 44 2.18 7.35 -16.86
CA LEU A 44 2.69 7.59 -15.51
C LEU A 44 1.60 8.09 -14.56
N GLN A 45 0.68 8.93 -15.05
CA GLN A 45 -0.49 9.33 -14.27
C GLN A 45 -1.33 8.10 -13.88
N HIS A 46 -1.63 7.21 -14.82
CA HIS A 46 -2.41 6.00 -14.57
C HIS A 46 -1.74 5.08 -13.53
N VAL A 47 -0.43 4.84 -13.65
CA VAL A 47 0.34 4.02 -12.68
C VAL A 47 0.30 4.63 -11.29
N VAL A 48 0.47 5.95 -11.18
CA VAL A 48 0.43 6.67 -9.90
C VAL A 48 -0.97 6.65 -9.30
N GLU A 49 -2.01 6.84 -10.09
CA GLU A 49 -3.41 6.78 -9.65
C GLU A 49 -3.78 5.38 -9.15
N ALA A 50 -3.43 4.32 -9.88
CA ALA A 50 -3.66 2.94 -9.46
C ALA A 50 -2.93 2.64 -8.14
N SER A 51 -1.66 3.01 -8.02
CA SER A 51 -0.87 2.83 -6.79
C SER A 51 -1.42 3.62 -5.61
N SER A 52 -1.90 4.85 -5.86
CA SER A 52 -2.53 5.72 -4.86
C SER A 52 -3.86 5.15 -4.39
N SER A 53 -4.66 4.59 -5.30
CA SER A 53 -5.92 3.91 -4.96
C SER A 53 -5.67 2.73 -4.01
N VAL A 54 -4.68 1.87 -4.32
CA VAL A 54 -4.26 0.76 -3.45
C VAL A 54 -3.75 1.27 -2.09
N THR A 55 -2.97 2.34 -2.10
CA THR A 55 -2.45 2.95 -0.87
C THR A 55 -3.60 3.38 0.06
N LYS A 56 -4.61 4.06 -0.50
CA LYS A 56 -5.79 4.51 0.24
C LYS A 56 -6.65 3.33 0.72
N SER A 57 -6.86 2.31 -0.11
CA SER A 57 -7.66 1.14 0.28
C SER A 57 -7.03 0.32 1.40
N ARG A 58 -5.69 0.35 1.52
CA ARG A 58 -4.95 -0.27 2.62
C ARG A 58 -4.81 0.62 3.87
N GLY A 59 -5.40 1.81 3.87
CA GLY A 59 -5.35 2.75 5.01
C GLY A 59 -4.03 3.49 5.16
N ALA A 60 -3.14 3.46 4.16
CA ALA A 60 -1.88 4.18 4.19
C ALA A 60 -2.00 5.61 3.64
N LYS A 61 -1.12 6.48 4.13
CA LYS A 61 -0.98 7.87 3.64
C LYS A 61 0.20 8.03 2.67
N ARG A 62 1.06 7.02 2.56
CA ARG A 62 2.28 7.03 1.76
C ARG A 62 2.26 5.88 0.76
N VAL A 63 2.58 6.17 -0.50
CA VAL A 63 2.76 5.14 -1.53
C VAL A 63 4.09 4.44 -1.26
N GLU A 64 4.04 3.12 -1.08
CA GLU A 64 5.20 2.27 -0.84
C GLU A 64 5.34 1.27 -2.00
N PRO A 65 6.53 0.67 -2.22
CA PRO A 65 6.77 -0.19 -3.39
C PRO A 65 5.78 -1.35 -3.55
N TYR A 66 5.29 -1.94 -2.45
CA TYR A 66 4.30 -3.02 -2.54
C TYR A 66 2.89 -2.55 -2.95
N HIS A 67 2.54 -1.27 -2.73
CA HIS A 67 1.31 -0.70 -3.29
C HIS A 67 1.38 -0.68 -4.82
N LEU A 68 2.53 -0.29 -5.37
CA LEU A 68 2.79 -0.34 -6.81
C LEU A 68 2.77 -1.78 -7.32
N LYS A 69 3.42 -2.72 -6.62
CA LYS A 69 3.37 -4.16 -6.97
C LYS A 69 1.93 -4.64 -7.08
N HIS A 70 1.11 -4.37 -6.07
CA HIS A 70 -0.28 -4.81 -6.05
C HIS A 70 -1.14 -4.12 -7.12
N ALA A 71 -0.95 -2.82 -7.36
CA ALA A 71 -1.62 -2.10 -8.44
C ALA A 71 -1.32 -2.72 -9.80
N ILE A 72 -0.06 -3.08 -10.07
CA ILE A 72 0.37 -3.76 -11.29
C ILE A 72 -0.27 -5.15 -11.42
N HIS A 73 -0.38 -5.91 -10.33
CA HIS A 73 -0.96 -7.26 -10.37
C HIS A 73 -2.48 -7.25 -10.59
N THR A 74 -3.15 -6.17 -10.18
CA THR A 74 -4.62 -6.04 -10.24
C THR A 74 -5.12 -5.26 -11.44
N THR A 75 -4.23 -4.56 -12.16
CA THR A 75 -4.55 -3.80 -13.36
C THR A 75 -4.08 -4.57 -14.59
N GLU A 76 -5.02 -5.11 -15.37
CA GLU A 76 -4.72 -5.94 -16.55
C GLU A 76 -3.80 -5.23 -17.55
N MET A 77 -4.06 -3.95 -17.85
CA MET A 77 -3.24 -3.17 -18.79
C MET A 77 -1.80 -2.89 -18.32
N LEU A 78 -1.45 -3.23 -17.07
CA LEU A 78 -0.11 -3.07 -16.50
C LEU A 78 0.65 -4.40 -16.40
N ASP A 79 0.13 -5.49 -16.96
CA ASP A 79 0.71 -6.83 -16.87
C ASP A 79 2.18 -6.93 -17.30
N PHE A 80 2.59 -6.15 -18.30
CA PHE A 80 3.95 -6.06 -18.82
C PHE A 80 4.96 -5.55 -17.78
N LEU A 81 4.49 -5.00 -16.65
CA LEU A 81 5.34 -4.56 -15.53
C LEU A 81 5.50 -5.63 -14.44
N LYS A 82 4.78 -6.76 -14.50
CA LYS A 82 4.77 -7.77 -13.43
C LYS A 82 6.16 -8.32 -13.13
N GLU A 83 6.93 -8.65 -14.15
CA GLU A 83 8.31 -9.13 -14.02
C GLU A 83 9.21 -8.09 -13.35
N ILE A 84 9.01 -6.80 -13.62
CA ILE A 84 9.81 -5.72 -13.04
C ILE A 84 9.60 -5.60 -11.52
N VAL A 85 8.40 -5.91 -11.04
CA VAL A 85 8.03 -5.78 -9.62
C VAL A 85 7.99 -7.10 -8.85
N GLU A 86 8.36 -8.21 -9.47
CA GLU A 86 8.30 -9.55 -8.89
C GLU A 86 9.03 -9.61 -7.53
N ASN A 87 10.24 -9.06 -7.48
CA ASN A 87 11.12 -9.10 -6.31
C ASN A 87 10.78 -8.08 -5.21
N VAL A 88 9.73 -7.26 -5.39
CA VAL A 88 9.32 -6.30 -4.37
C VAL A 88 8.65 -7.04 -3.20
N PRO A 89 9.17 -6.96 -1.97
CA PRO A 89 8.54 -7.59 -0.82
C PRO A 89 7.21 -6.90 -0.47
N ASP A 90 6.15 -7.67 -0.22
CA ASP A 90 4.88 -7.17 0.32
C ASP A 90 4.73 -7.68 1.77
N PRO A 91 5.05 -6.87 2.78
CA PRO A 91 4.98 -7.28 4.19
C PRO A 91 3.55 -7.51 4.67
N THR A 92 2.54 -7.00 3.95
CA THR A 92 1.13 -7.25 4.29
C THR A 92 0.51 -8.35 3.43
N ASN A 93 1.26 -8.88 2.45
CA ASN A 93 0.83 -9.94 1.53
C ASN A 93 -0.56 -9.69 0.91
N GLY A 94 -0.85 -8.45 0.54
CA GLY A 94 -2.18 -8.06 0.06
C GLY A 94 -3.10 -7.39 1.10
N GLY A 95 -2.80 -7.54 2.39
CA GLY A 95 -3.65 -7.09 3.50
C GLY A 95 -3.55 -5.60 3.85
N ALA A 96 -4.44 -5.14 4.72
CA ALA A 96 -4.42 -3.81 5.28
C ALA A 96 -3.18 -3.61 6.17
N ILE A 97 -2.63 -2.40 6.17
CA ILE A 97 -1.51 -2.05 7.02
C ILE A 97 -2.10 -1.55 8.34
N PRO A 98 -1.81 -2.15 9.50
CA PRO A 98 -2.24 -1.58 10.77
C PRO A 98 -1.60 -0.19 10.91
N GLU A 99 -2.39 0.84 11.20
CA GLU A 99 -1.88 2.19 11.55
C GLU A 99 -1.03 2.07 12.82
N LYS A 100 0.24 1.68 12.70
CA LYS A 100 1.24 1.93 13.74
C LYS A 100 1.91 3.24 13.40
N GLY A 101 1.55 4.25 14.20
CA GLY A 101 1.86 5.66 14.04
C GLY A 101 3.28 5.95 13.57
N ALA A 102 3.36 6.75 12.52
CA ALA A 102 4.55 7.50 12.19
C ALA A 102 4.63 8.72 13.11
N ASP A 103 5.18 8.56 14.31
CA ASP A 103 5.74 9.65 15.10
C ASP A 103 7.02 9.18 15.78
N GLY A 104 8.10 9.91 15.54
CA GLY A 104 9.47 9.56 15.91
C GLY A 104 9.84 9.82 17.37
N ASP A 105 10.99 9.26 17.72
CA ASP A 105 11.95 9.67 18.76
C ASP A 105 11.43 9.93 20.18
N GLY A 106 11.64 8.94 21.06
CA GLY A 106 11.28 9.05 22.48
C GLY A 106 11.93 7.97 23.34
N LYS A 107 13.24 8.11 23.55
CA LYS A 107 14.05 7.34 24.52
C LYS A 107 13.40 7.30 25.92
N LYS A 108 12.76 6.19 26.32
CA LYS A 108 12.61 5.81 27.74
C LYS A 108 12.78 4.30 27.97
N ARG A 109 13.97 3.97 28.47
CA ARG A 109 14.28 2.72 29.18
C ARG A 109 13.55 2.75 30.54
N LYS A 110 12.76 1.71 30.87
CA LYS A 110 12.55 1.26 32.27
C LYS A 110 12.09 -0.21 32.22
N ARG A 111 13.04 -1.15 32.23
CA ARG A 111 13.42 -1.98 33.40
C ARG A 111 12.27 -2.82 33.98
N THR A 112 12.25 -4.08 33.56
CA THR A 112 12.29 -5.31 34.40
C THR A 112 11.43 -5.38 35.67
N ARG A 113 10.65 -6.48 35.70
CA ARG A 113 10.57 -7.48 36.80
C ARG A 113 9.53 -7.21 37.91
N GLY A 114 8.66 -8.19 38.15
CA GLY A 114 7.96 -8.28 39.44
C GLY A 114 6.64 -9.04 39.42
N LYS A 115 6.73 -10.36 39.57
CA LYS A 115 5.64 -11.30 39.89
C LYS A 115 5.38 -11.23 41.41
N ALA A 116 4.17 -10.93 41.85
CA ALA A 116 3.62 -11.16 43.20
C ALA A 116 2.10 -10.90 43.09
N LYS A 117 1.16 -11.85 43.18
CA LYS A 117 0.88 -12.91 44.18
C LYS A 117 0.73 -12.35 45.60
N ALA A 118 -0.50 -11.99 45.96
CA ALA A 118 -0.97 -11.90 47.34
C ALA A 118 -2.39 -12.49 47.41
N LYS A 119 -2.51 -13.55 48.20
CA LYS A 119 -3.69 -14.35 48.53
C LYS A 119 -3.96 -14.09 50.02
N LYS A 120 -5.22 -13.84 50.39
CA LYS A 120 -5.90 -14.05 51.70
C LYS A 120 -7.17 -13.18 51.70
N GLU A 121 -8.32 -13.58 52.21
CA GLU A 121 -8.69 -14.67 53.12
C GLU A 121 -10.20 -14.95 52.98
N GLU A 122 -10.60 -16.19 53.20
CA GLU A 122 -11.98 -16.70 53.19
C GLU A 122 -12.76 -16.21 54.43
N THR A 123 -14.07 -16.05 54.30
CA THR A 123 -15.01 -16.50 55.35
C THR A 123 -16.26 -17.01 54.65
N GLU A 124 -16.48 -18.31 54.81
CA GLU A 124 -17.68 -19.07 54.46
C GLU A 124 -18.83 -18.67 55.39
N GLU A 125 -20.03 -18.49 54.86
CA GLU A 125 -21.21 -19.09 55.51
C GLU A 125 -22.24 -19.46 54.43
N GLU A 126 -22.40 -20.76 54.27
CA GLU A 126 -23.34 -21.46 53.40
C GLU A 126 -24.55 -21.85 54.27
N ARG A 127 -25.78 -21.49 53.88
CA ARG A 127 -27.01 -22.20 54.29
C ARG A 127 -28.05 -22.18 53.17
N THR A 128 -28.03 -23.26 52.42
CA THR A 128 -29.11 -24.20 52.08
C THR A 128 -30.54 -23.70 51.76
N ASP A 129 -31.01 -24.35 50.70
CA ASP A 129 -32.27 -24.45 49.99
C ASP A 129 -33.45 -25.09 50.78
N GLU A 130 -34.64 -24.98 50.17
CA GLU A 130 -35.90 -25.73 50.33
C GLU A 130 -36.87 -25.43 51.50
N GLY A 131 -38.18 -25.33 51.16
CA GLY A 131 -39.26 -25.84 52.02
C GLY A 131 -40.51 -24.97 52.20
N ASP A 132 -41.46 -25.16 51.28
CA ASP A 132 -42.94 -25.15 51.36
C ASP A 132 -43.77 -24.70 52.59
N GLU A 133 -44.93 -24.13 52.21
CA GLU A 133 -46.30 -24.33 52.74
C GLU A 133 -46.83 -23.66 54.05
N GLN A 134 -47.80 -22.74 53.80
CA GLN A 134 -49.19 -22.62 54.32
C GLN A 134 -49.54 -22.47 55.82
N GLU A 135 -50.43 -21.47 56.06
CA GLU A 135 -51.61 -21.38 56.99
C GLU A 135 -51.35 -21.57 58.50
N ASP A 136 -51.90 -20.85 59.49
CA ASP A 136 -53.20 -20.20 59.72
C ASP A 136 -53.04 -19.09 60.80
N ASP A 137 -53.78 -17.98 60.72
CA ASP A 137 -54.69 -17.41 61.75
C ASP A 137 -55.35 -16.10 61.23
#